data_AF-A0A8S8YN60-F1
#
_entry.id   AF-A0A8S8YN60-F1
#
_cell.length_a   1.000
_cell.length_b   1.000
_cell.length_c   1.000
_cell.angle_alpha   90.00
_cell.angle_beta   90.00
_cell.angle_gamma   90.00
#
_symmetry.space_group_name_H-M   'P 1'
#
loop_
_entity.id
_entity.type
_entity.pdbx_description
1 polymer ?
#
loop_
_entity_poly.entity_id
_entity_poly.type
_entity_poly.pdbx_seq_one_letter_code
_entity_poly.pdbx_strand_id
1 'polypeptide(L)'
;MSANPPLSGAPSCDVSALPLVEDWPQLPTHQSHISRLVQFGVIELDEVLEAMQQCPRGVHGLPFPLADEISNIEGSSIRIPWFEDVSRPRSLLPGLFETSQIMQLLQVQNGNSVLLMGPRGNWWTELLMYIGAGHIVVLEPDQERRSVLMERWDELRMDLVANAFGCQINFIGTELLDECTPENGFDRILSTGMFPALPLSVMMRVQEEGYAVLPIENEGRSMLQLIQHHGEGELMSQWVACWDVDAWSDEVLVALETGAAVECNESALKGSKEIERAWCEANSIPTRDRFGPDRMLDMVERVWFSIDPVHSDIAEGEFGGLRENLSDDLFRMGHVLLQMGIFELATEHLGEAFRLAPTAESATFVGWALNEMDDAWGALGWCRKAIETDERLGNPWNDIGAILLQMEQPTAAIPWLAAATRSQRYDAPGHPWSNLARAHEALGNKMAAFDAARTALEHSPDDDNCLRIIDDLGDSLL
;
A
#
# COMPACT_ATOMS: atom_id res chain seq x y z
N MET A 1 26.62 -18.50 24.54
CA MET A 1 25.72 -18.50 25.71
C MET A 1 24.54 -17.65 25.32
N SER A 2 23.34 -18.22 25.22
CA SER A 2 22.12 -17.47 24.87
C SER A 2 21.96 -16.32 25.86
N ALA A 3 21.79 -15.10 25.36
CA ALA A 3 21.62 -13.90 26.19
C ALA A 3 20.27 -13.86 26.91
N ASN A 4 19.32 -14.73 26.53
CA ASN A 4 17.95 -14.69 27.03
C ASN A 4 17.64 -15.92 27.91
N PRO A 5 17.10 -15.73 29.13
CA PRO A 5 16.80 -16.82 30.05
C PRO A 5 15.63 -17.68 29.56
N PRO A 6 15.61 -19.00 29.86
CA PRO A 6 14.48 -19.86 29.52
C PRO A 6 13.22 -19.44 30.30
N LEU A 7 12.08 -19.34 29.61
CA LEU A 7 10.77 -19.07 30.20
C LEU A 7 10.18 -20.31 30.93
N SER A 8 10.99 -21.35 31.14
CA SER A 8 10.58 -22.62 31.73
C SER A 8 10.33 -22.48 33.24
N GLY A 9 9.09 -22.73 33.69
CA GLY A 9 8.78 -22.98 35.11
C GLY A 9 7.76 -22.05 35.78
N ALA A 10 7.14 -21.11 35.08
CA ALA A 10 6.05 -20.30 35.63
C ALA A 10 4.69 -21.05 35.52
N PRO A 11 3.96 -21.32 36.62
CA PRO A 11 2.63 -21.96 36.56
C PRO A 11 1.50 -20.99 36.16
N SER A 12 1.81 -19.87 35.49
CA SER A 12 0.85 -18.83 35.10
C SER A 12 1.38 -18.06 33.89
N CYS A 13 0.48 -17.51 33.08
CA CYS A 13 0.82 -16.56 32.01
C CYS A 13 1.32 -15.24 32.62
N ASP A 14 2.59 -15.20 33.04
CA ASP A 14 3.21 -13.99 33.56
C ASP A 14 3.66 -13.09 32.41
N VAL A 15 2.78 -12.16 32.02
CA VAL A 15 3.03 -11.17 30.96
C VAL A 15 4.27 -10.33 31.26
N SER A 16 4.62 -10.13 32.54
CA SER A 16 5.79 -9.34 32.93
C SER A 16 7.12 -10.06 32.66
N ALA A 17 7.09 -11.39 32.50
CA ALA A 17 8.26 -12.21 32.19
C ALA A 17 8.62 -12.19 30.69
N LEU A 18 7.73 -11.71 29.83
CA LEU A 18 8.00 -11.52 28.41
C LEU A 18 8.93 -10.32 28.19
N PRO A 19 9.76 -10.34 27.13
CA PRO A 19 10.65 -9.23 26.81
C PRO A 19 9.87 -7.92 26.60
N LEU A 20 10.53 -6.79 26.81
CA LEU A 20 9.99 -5.50 26.42
C LEU A 20 10.26 -5.28 24.93
N VAL A 21 9.46 -4.42 24.29
CA VAL A 21 9.75 -3.92 22.94
C VAL A 21 10.98 -3.02 23.02
N GLU A 22 12.09 -3.46 22.41
CA GLU A 22 13.33 -2.67 22.31
C GLU A 22 13.31 -1.76 21.09
N ASP A 23 12.89 -2.30 19.94
CA ASP A 23 12.83 -1.58 18.67
C ASP A 23 11.40 -1.26 18.27
N TRP A 24 11.17 0.01 17.93
CA TRP A 24 9.89 0.53 17.47
C TRP A 24 10.00 0.81 15.97
N PRO A 25 9.44 -0.06 15.11
CA PRO A 25 9.46 0.15 13.67
C PRO A 25 8.81 1.47 13.31
N GLN A 26 9.42 2.22 12.40
CA GLN A 26 8.94 3.50 11.89
C GLN A 26 8.84 3.43 10.38
N LEU A 27 7.98 4.26 9.79
CA LEU A 27 7.90 4.37 8.34
C LEU A 27 9.29 4.67 7.73
N PRO A 28 9.62 4.00 6.61
CA PRO A 28 10.92 4.15 6.01
C PRO A 28 11.04 5.55 5.42
N THR A 29 12.25 6.12 5.46
CA THR A 29 12.53 7.33 4.70
C THR A 29 12.32 7.07 3.21
N HIS A 30 12.00 8.12 2.44
CA HIS A 30 11.91 8.05 0.97
C HIS A 30 13.13 7.34 0.37
N GLN A 31 14.33 7.74 0.77
CA GLN A 31 15.59 7.17 0.27
C GLN A 31 15.74 5.67 0.62
N SER A 32 15.35 5.28 1.85
CA SER A 32 15.41 3.88 2.27
C SER A 32 14.47 3.02 1.43
N HIS A 33 13.22 3.49 1.22
CA HIS A 33 12.25 2.75 0.42
C HIS A 33 12.69 2.63 -1.05
N ILE A 34 13.18 3.71 -1.68
CA ILE A 34 13.75 3.63 -3.04
C ILE A 34 14.92 2.64 -3.11
N SER A 35 15.80 2.62 -2.10
CA SER A 35 16.92 1.68 -2.05
C SER A 35 16.45 0.21 -1.97
N ARG A 36 15.38 -0.06 -1.21
CA ARG A 36 14.75 -1.39 -1.15
C ARG A 36 14.14 -1.78 -2.50
N LEU A 37 13.45 -0.86 -3.18
CA LEU A 37 12.88 -1.12 -4.50
C LEU A 37 13.97 -1.49 -5.53
N VAL A 38 15.14 -0.84 -5.49
CA VAL A 38 16.30 -1.23 -6.31
C VAL A 38 16.80 -2.63 -5.92
N GLN A 39 16.95 -2.91 -4.62
CA GLN A 39 17.42 -4.21 -4.13
C GLN A 39 16.49 -5.36 -4.57
N PHE A 40 15.18 -5.10 -4.65
CA PHE A 40 14.18 -6.07 -5.13
C PHE A 40 14.06 -6.13 -6.65
N GLY A 41 14.85 -5.36 -7.41
CA GLY A 41 14.79 -5.34 -8.87
C GLY A 41 13.55 -4.66 -9.43
N VAL A 42 12.89 -3.79 -8.64
CA VAL A 42 11.72 -3.03 -9.10
C VAL A 42 12.15 -1.83 -9.94
N ILE A 43 13.32 -1.24 -9.65
CA ILE A 43 13.88 -0.11 -10.40
C ILE A 43 15.18 -0.57 -11.06
N GLU A 44 15.18 -0.62 -12.39
CA GLU A 44 16.28 -1.09 -13.22
C GLU A 44 16.89 0.03 -14.08
N LEU A 45 16.11 1.07 -14.42
CA LEU A 45 16.61 2.20 -15.21
C LEU A 45 17.26 3.26 -14.33
N ASP A 46 18.53 3.57 -14.62
CA ASP A 46 19.34 4.52 -13.85
C ASP A 46 18.71 5.93 -13.83
N GLU A 47 18.18 6.41 -14.96
CA GLU A 47 17.56 7.73 -15.06
C GLU A 47 16.30 7.84 -14.18
N VAL A 48 15.51 6.76 -14.09
CA VAL A 48 14.33 6.71 -13.21
C VAL A 48 14.77 6.63 -11.75
N LEU A 49 15.79 5.84 -11.44
CA LEU A 49 16.35 5.78 -10.09
C LEU A 49 16.83 7.16 -9.63
N GLU A 50 17.62 7.85 -10.44
CA GLU A 50 18.13 9.18 -10.14
C GLU A 50 16.98 10.17 -9.92
N ALA A 51 15.99 10.20 -10.81
CA ALA A 51 14.81 11.07 -10.67
C ALA A 51 14.03 10.76 -9.39
N MET A 52 13.74 9.49 -9.11
CA MET A 52 13.01 9.08 -7.91
C MET A 52 13.77 9.44 -6.63
N GLN A 53 15.11 9.40 -6.61
CA GLN A 53 15.91 9.81 -5.45
C GLN A 53 15.87 11.32 -5.19
N GLN A 54 15.83 12.13 -6.26
CA GLN A 54 15.82 13.60 -6.15
C GLN A 54 14.43 14.18 -5.86
N CYS A 55 13.36 13.47 -6.24
CA CYS A 55 11.99 14.00 -6.24
C CYS A 55 11.09 13.27 -5.23
N PRO A 56 11.13 13.62 -3.92
CA PRO A 56 10.25 13.02 -2.92
C PRO A 56 8.79 13.45 -3.12
N ARG A 57 7.86 12.49 -3.16
CA ARG A 57 6.44 12.77 -3.43
C ARG A 57 5.75 13.67 -2.40
N GLY A 58 6.22 13.66 -1.15
CA GLY A 58 5.61 14.41 -0.05
C GLY A 58 5.49 15.91 -0.29
N VAL A 59 6.47 16.52 -0.99
CA VAL A 59 6.49 17.96 -1.31
C VAL A 59 5.33 18.36 -2.23
N HIS A 60 4.83 17.42 -3.01
CA HIS A 60 3.70 17.62 -3.93
C HIS A 60 2.34 17.27 -3.31
N GLY A 61 2.31 16.72 -2.09
CA GLY A 61 1.07 16.46 -1.36
C GLY A 61 0.45 17.72 -0.78
N LEU A 62 -0.78 17.63 -0.29
CA LEU A 62 -1.35 18.63 0.61
C LEU A 62 -0.52 18.68 1.91
N PRO A 63 -0.52 19.81 2.63
CA PRO A 63 0.09 19.89 3.95
C PRO A 63 -0.37 18.74 4.84
N PHE A 64 0.59 18.03 5.44
CA PHE A 64 0.28 16.90 6.30
C PHE A 64 -0.01 17.37 7.73
N PRO A 65 -1.23 17.22 8.26
CA PRO A 65 -1.58 17.84 9.55
C PRO A 65 -0.87 17.23 10.76
N LEU A 66 -0.30 16.03 10.63
CA LEU A 66 0.38 15.30 11.70
C LEU A 66 1.91 15.23 11.49
N ALA A 67 2.49 16.18 10.75
CA ALA A 67 3.93 16.20 10.43
C ALA A 67 4.85 16.28 11.66
N ASP A 68 4.38 16.83 12.78
CA ASP A 68 5.14 16.87 14.05
C ASP A 68 5.11 15.52 14.79
N GLU A 69 4.18 14.63 14.43
CA GLU A 69 3.98 13.36 15.11
C GLU A 69 4.49 12.18 14.30
N ILE A 70 4.25 12.17 12.98
CA ILE A 70 4.63 11.11 12.04
C ILE A 70 5.71 11.63 11.11
N SER A 71 6.80 10.88 11.05
CA SER A 71 7.90 11.13 10.11
C SER A 71 7.77 10.23 8.89
N ASN A 72 8.30 10.68 7.75
CA ASN A 72 8.44 9.88 6.54
C ASN A 72 7.14 9.32 5.95
N ILE A 73 6.01 10.03 6.09
CA ILE A 73 4.73 9.61 5.49
C ILE A 73 4.85 9.42 3.96
N GLU A 74 5.74 10.16 3.32
CA GLU A 74 6.07 10.04 1.89
C GLU A 74 6.69 8.69 1.52
N GLY A 75 7.39 8.03 2.46
CA GLY A 75 7.95 6.70 2.28
C GLY A 75 6.97 5.57 2.60
N SER A 76 5.76 5.88 3.08
CA SER A 76 4.73 4.86 3.29
C SER A 76 4.24 4.27 1.96
N SER A 77 3.52 3.15 2.06
CA SER A 77 2.81 2.52 0.95
C SER A 77 1.41 3.08 0.76
N ILE A 78 0.92 4.01 1.59
CA ILE A 78 -0.39 4.65 1.40
C ILE A 78 -0.32 5.78 0.35
N ARG A 79 -1.47 6.21 -0.15
CA ARG A 79 -1.59 7.35 -1.07
C ARG A 79 -1.64 8.66 -0.30
N ILE A 80 -1.15 9.71 -0.95
CA ILE A 80 -1.09 11.06 -0.38
C ILE A 80 -2.01 11.97 -1.21
N PRO A 81 -2.96 12.70 -0.59
CA PRO A 81 -3.79 13.63 -1.32
C PRO A 81 -2.93 14.83 -1.79
N TRP A 82 -3.09 15.25 -3.04
CA TRP A 82 -2.51 16.52 -3.52
C TRP A 82 -3.59 17.58 -3.81
N PHE A 83 -4.86 17.16 -3.81
CA PHE A 83 -6.03 17.98 -4.05
C PHE A 83 -7.09 17.68 -2.96
N GLU A 84 -7.80 18.71 -2.50
CA GLU A 84 -8.68 18.62 -1.31
C GLU A 84 -9.88 17.69 -1.52
N ASP A 85 -10.46 17.69 -2.72
CA ASP A 85 -11.56 16.79 -3.05
C ASP A 85 -11.03 15.44 -3.57
N VAL A 86 -10.76 14.54 -2.63
CA VAL A 86 -10.24 13.20 -2.94
C VAL A 86 -11.27 12.30 -3.62
N SER A 87 -12.56 12.63 -3.59
CA SER A 87 -13.59 11.87 -4.32
C SER A 87 -13.45 12.01 -5.84
N ARG A 88 -12.83 13.10 -6.30
CA ARG A 88 -12.59 13.34 -7.72
C ARG A 88 -11.47 12.43 -8.24
N PRO A 89 -11.56 11.96 -9.50
CA PRO A 89 -10.48 11.24 -10.16
C PRO A 89 -9.13 11.92 -10.04
N ARG A 90 -8.03 11.15 -9.96
CA ARG A 90 -6.67 11.70 -10.08
C ARG A 90 -6.23 12.70 -9.01
N SER A 91 -6.84 12.69 -7.84
CA SER A 91 -6.60 13.61 -6.71
C SER A 91 -5.49 13.15 -5.74
N LEU A 92 -4.94 11.96 -5.98
CA LEU A 92 -3.98 11.29 -5.11
C LEU A 92 -2.62 11.09 -5.81
N LEU A 93 -1.56 11.13 -5.01
CA LEU A 93 -0.21 10.69 -5.37
C LEU A 93 -0.09 9.19 -5.08
N PRO A 94 0.18 8.35 -6.10
CA PRO A 94 0.39 6.91 -5.93
C PRO A 94 1.63 6.58 -5.09
N GLY A 95 1.78 5.31 -4.71
CA GLY A 95 2.97 4.81 -4.02
C GLY A 95 4.25 4.88 -4.86
N LEU A 96 5.39 4.71 -4.18
CA LEU A 96 6.70 4.71 -4.84
C LEU A 96 6.85 3.52 -5.80
N PHE A 97 6.30 2.36 -5.46
CA PHE A 97 6.31 1.17 -6.30
C PHE A 97 5.59 1.42 -7.64
N GLU A 98 4.33 1.86 -7.60
CA GLU A 98 3.51 2.06 -8.79
C GLU A 98 4.10 3.14 -9.69
N THR A 99 4.54 4.25 -9.09
CA THR A 99 5.14 5.35 -9.84
C THR A 99 6.44 4.93 -10.51
N SER A 100 7.31 4.19 -9.82
CA SER A 100 8.56 3.71 -10.39
C SER A 100 8.35 2.77 -11.56
N GLN A 101 7.37 1.87 -11.47
CA GLN A 101 7.03 0.95 -12.56
C GLN A 101 6.54 1.72 -13.79
N ILE A 102 5.61 2.66 -13.61
CA ILE A 102 5.03 3.43 -14.71
C ILE A 102 6.06 4.34 -15.38
N MET A 103 6.93 5.00 -14.60
CA MET A 103 7.99 5.84 -15.13
C MET A 103 9.01 5.05 -15.97
N GLN A 104 9.31 3.80 -15.58
CA GLN A 104 10.18 2.93 -16.38
C GLN A 104 9.53 2.47 -17.68
N LEU A 105 8.22 2.19 -17.67
CA LEU A 105 7.50 1.82 -18.89
C LEU A 105 7.52 2.93 -19.94
N LEU A 106 7.60 4.19 -19.51
CA LEU A 106 7.70 5.33 -20.41
C LEU A 106 9.06 5.50 -21.07
N GLN A 107 10.12 4.86 -20.54
CA GLN A 107 11.45 4.76 -21.16
C GLN A 107 11.85 6.09 -21.86
N VAL A 108 11.67 7.18 -21.11
CA VAL A 108 11.88 8.55 -21.60
C VAL A 108 13.37 8.75 -21.82
N GLN A 109 13.73 9.30 -22.97
CA GLN A 109 15.10 9.62 -23.33
C GLN A 109 15.33 11.13 -23.26
N ASN A 110 16.59 11.51 -23.09
CA ASN A 110 16.98 12.92 -23.02
C ASN A 110 16.50 13.70 -24.25
N GLY A 111 15.74 14.77 -24.02
CA GLY A 111 15.20 15.65 -25.06
C GLY A 111 13.84 15.23 -25.61
N ASN A 112 13.25 14.12 -25.16
CA ASN A 112 11.91 13.70 -25.61
C ASN A 112 10.83 14.75 -25.28
N SER A 113 9.86 14.88 -26.19
CA SER A 113 8.60 15.56 -25.97
C SER A 113 7.56 14.57 -25.42
N VAL A 114 6.95 14.91 -24.27
CA VAL A 114 6.05 14.04 -23.52
C VAL A 114 4.69 14.72 -23.34
N LEU A 115 3.61 14.02 -23.70
CA LEU A 115 2.25 14.41 -23.31
C LEU A 115 1.86 13.66 -22.02
N LEU A 116 1.66 14.38 -20.93
CA LEU A 116 1.16 13.86 -19.66
C LEU A 116 -0.31 14.26 -19.49
N MET A 117 -1.22 13.29 -19.59
CA MET A 117 -2.67 13.50 -19.48
C MET A 117 -3.17 13.17 -18.07
N GLY A 118 -3.71 14.19 -17.39
CA GLY A 118 -4.29 14.09 -16.05
C GLY A 118 -3.26 13.87 -14.96
N PRO A 119 -2.25 14.75 -14.80
CA PRO A 119 -1.14 14.50 -13.89
C PRO A 119 -1.60 14.20 -12.44
N ARG A 120 -0.85 13.33 -11.75
CA ARG A 120 -1.00 13.07 -10.31
C ARG A 120 -0.21 14.12 -9.53
N GLY A 121 -0.75 15.33 -9.47
CA GLY A 121 -0.06 16.51 -8.94
C GLY A 121 1.13 16.90 -9.80
N ASN A 122 1.95 17.85 -9.31
CA ASN A 122 3.16 18.27 -10.02
C ASN A 122 4.30 17.22 -9.99
N TRP A 123 4.20 16.21 -9.12
CA TRP A 123 5.26 15.23 -8.89
C TRP A 123 5.66 14.48 -10.16
N TRP A 124 4.68 14.03 -10.94
CA TRP A 124 4.95 13.28 -12.17
C TRP A 124 5.55 14.16 -13.26
N THR A 125 5.20 15.46 -13.30
CA THR A 125 5.83 16.42 -14.20
C THR A 125 7.30 16.64 -13.81
N GLU A 126 7.61 16.78 -12.52
CA GLU A 126 8.99 16.91 -12.04
C GLU A 126 9.81 15.64 -12.34
N LEU A 127 9.26 14.45 -12.08
CA LEU A 127 9.93 13.18 -12.39
C LEU A 127 10.30 13.08 -13.87
N LEU A 128 9.37 13.35 -14.78
CA LEU A 128 9.63 13.30 -16.22
C LEU A 128 10.73 14.28 -16.64
N MET A 129 10.76 15.47 -16.04
CA MET A 129 11.82 16.46 -16.27
C MET A 129 13.18 15.94 -15.80
N TYR A 130 13.26 15.36 -14.60
CA TYR A 130 14.51 14.78 -14.08
C TYR A 130 14.98 13.54 -14.85
N ILE A 131 14.06 12.71 -15.36
CA ILE A 131 14.41 11.56 -16.22
C ILE A 131 15.04 12.05 -17.54
N GLY A 132 14.66 13.24 -18.01
CA GLY A 132 15.32 13.90 -19.15
C GLY A 132 14.38 14.39 -20.24
N ALA A 133 13.07 14.48 -20.01
CA ALA A 133 12.18 15.08 -20.99
C ALA A 133 12.64 16.52 -21.33
N GLY A 134 12.72 16.84 -22.62
CA GLY A 134 13.07 18.19 -23.09
C GLY A 134 11.86 19.10 -23.26
N HIS A 135 10.67 18.51 -23.41
CA HIS A 135 9.41 19.22 -23.52
C HIS A 135 8.29 18.39 -22.88
N ILE A 136 7.50 18.96 -21.98
CA ILE A 136 6.37 18.30 -21.34
C ILE A 136 5.11 19.14 -21.54
N VAL A 137 4.12 18.55 -22.20
CA VAL A 137 2.77 19.09 -22.28
C VAL A 137 1.94 18.41 -21.21
N VAL A 138 1.53 19.17 -20.21
CA VAL A 138 0.71 18.70 -19.08
C VAL A 138 -0.74 19.06 -19.36
N LEU A 139 -1.54 18.06 -19.73
CA LEU A 139 -2.96 18.21 -20.04
C LEU A 139 -3.81 17.91 -18.80
N GLU A 140 -4.35 18.94 -18.16
CA GLU A 140 -5.36 18.82 -17.11
C GLU A 140 -6.63 19.52 -17.61
N PRO A 141 -7.66 18.77 -18.05
CA PRO A 141 -8.87 19.36 -18.60
C PRO A 141 -9.58 20.28 -17.61
N ASP A 142 -9.53 19.96 -16.31
CA ASP A 142 -10.17 20.76 -15.28
C ASP A 142 -9.39 22.06 -15.00
N GLN A 143 -10.03 23.21 -15.23
CA GLN A 143 -9.40 24.52 -15.10
C GLN A 143 -8.97 24.85 -13.67
N GLU A 144 -9.74 24.41 -12.65
CA GLU A 144 -9.39 24.66 -11.24
C GLU A 144 -8.12 23.89 -10.88
N ARG A 145 -8.09 22.59 -11.15
CA ARG A 145 -6.92 21.73 -10.90
C ARG A 145 -5.71 22.19 -11.69
N ARG A 146 -5.90 22.59 -12.95
CA ARG A 146 -4.83 23.15 -13.78
C ARG A 146 -4.24 24.42 -13.16
N SER A 147 -5.09 25.30 -12.62
CA SER A 147 -4.64 26.52 -11.94
C SER A 147 -3.84 26.18 -10.67
N VAL A 148 -4.29 25.21 -9.89
CA VAL A 148 -3.57 24.72 -8.69
C VAL A 148 -2.20 24.14 -9.06
N LEU A 149 -2.12 23.33 -10.13
CA LEU A 149 -0.86 22.78 -10.62
C LEU A 149 0.12 23.88 -11.04
N MET A 150 -0.35 24.92 -11.72
CA MET A 150 0.48 26.05 -12.14
C MET A 150 0.97 26.87 -10.94
N GLU A 151 0.07 27.22 -10.01
CA GLU A 151 0.41 27.98 -8.80
C GLU A 151 1.46 27.23 -7.97
N ARG A 152 1.26 25.94 -7.73
CA ARG A 152 2.22 25.11 -6.96
C ARG A 152 3.55 24.94 -7.69
N TRP A 153 3.54 24.82 -9.02
CA TRP A 153 4.77 24.77 -9.82
C TRP A 153 5.62 26.03 -9.62
N ASP A 154 4.97 27.21 -9.63
CA ASP A 154 5.62 28.50 -9.40
C ASP A 154 6.07 28.67 -7.94
N GLU A 155 5.26 28.27 -6.96
CA GLU A 155 5.60 28.33 -5.53
C GLU A 155 6.84 27.50 -5.18
N LEU A 156 6.94 26.30 -5.77
CA LEU A 156 8.09 25.41 -5.64
C LEU A 156 9.31 25.89 -6.45
N ARG A 157 9.19 26.99 -7.21
CA ARG A 157 10.24 27.52 -8.10
C ARG A 157 10.68 26.53 -9.18
N MET A 158 9.77 25.64 -9.58
CA MET A 158 10.04 24.64 -10.61
C MET A 158 10.17 25.24 -12.00
N ASP A 159 9.70 26.48 -12.20
CA ASP A 159 9.99 27.30 -13.38
C ASP A 159 11.50 27.48 -13.58
N LEU A 160 12.25 27.78 -12.51
CA LEU A 160 13.69 27.94 -12.57
C LEU A 160 14.42 26.61 -12.79
N VAL A 161 13.93 25.55 -12.13
CA VAL A 161 14.49 24.20 -12.27
C VAL A 161 14.31 23.73 -13.71
N ALA A 162 13.11 23.82 -14.27
CA ALA A 162 12.83 23.46 -15.66
C ALA A 162 13.72 24.22 -16.65
N ASN A 163 13.91 25.53 -16.45
CA ASN A 163 14.83 26.32 -17.26
C ASN A 163 16.29 25.84 -17.14
N ALA A 164 16.74 25.43 -15.95
CA ALA A 164 18.10 24.89 -15.75
C ALA A 164 18.30 23.54 -16.45
N PHE A 165 17.27 22.70 -16.49
CA PHE A 165 17.24 21.46 -17.27
C PHE A 165 17.04 21.70 -18.78
N GLY A 166 16.67 22.91 -19.19
CA GLY A 166 16.28 23.19 -20.58
C GLY A 166 14.99 22.50 -20.99
N CYS A 167 14.14 22.14 -20.02
CA CYS A 167 12.87 21.48 -20.23
C CYS A 167 11.75 22.52 -20.37
N GLN A 168 11.06 22.54 -21.51
CA GLN A 168 9.88 23.37 -21.70
C GLN A 168 8.65 22.70 -21.09
N ILE A 169 7.90 23.41 -20.23
CA ILE A 169 6.66 22.89 -19.63
C ILE A 169 5.46 23.72 -20.08
N ASN A 170 4.40 23.06 -20.54
CA ASN A 170 3.15 23.71 -20.94
C ASN A 170 1.97 23.07 -20.21
N PHE A 171 1.35 23.78 -19.28
CA PHE A 171 0.07 23.38 -18.67
C PHE A 171 -1.08 23.84 -19.55
N ILE A 172 -1.90 22.89 -20.01
CA ILE A 172 -2.96 23.15 -21.00
C ILE A 172 -4.29 22.51 -20.64
N GLY A 173 -5.37 23.11 -21.13
CA GLY A 173 -6.67 22.45 -21.30
C GLY A 173 -6.76 21.71 -22.63
N THR A 174 -7.85 20.98 -22.84
CA THR A 174 -8.11 20.22 -24.08
C THR A 174 -8.17 21.11 -25.32
N GLU A 175 -8.59 22.36 -25.16
CA GLU A 175 -8.70 23.35 -26.22
C GLU A 175 -7.37 23.81 -26.83
N LEU A 176 -6.26 23.62 -26.13
CA LEU A 176 -4.91 23.98 -26.61
C LEU A 176 -4.11 22.77 -27.07
N LEU A 177 -4.68 21.56 -27.04
CA LEU A 177 -3.96 20.33 -27.33
C LEU A 177 -3.40 20.32 -28.76
N ASP A 178 -4.17 20.80 -29.73
CA ASP A 178 -3.74 20.88 -31.14
C ASP A 178 -2.58 21.87 -31.32
N GLU A 179 -2.67 23.04 -30.69
CA GLU A 179 -1.65 24.09 -30.80
C GLU A 179 -0.33 23.69 -30.12
N CYS A 180 -0.41 22.88 -29.06
CA CYS A 180 0.75 22.43 -28.29
C CYS A 180 1.31 21.07 -28.72
N THR A 181 0.68 20.40 -29.69
CA THR A 181 1.21 19.16 -30.26
C THR A 181 2.41 19.47 -31.16
N PRO A 182 3.59 18.85 -30.95
CA PRO A 182 4.75 19.05 -31.82
C PRO A 182 4.45 18.66 -33.27
N GLU A 183 5.14 19.27 -34.24
CA GLU A 183 4.92 19.00 -35.68
C GLU A 183 5.05 17.51 -36.05
N ASN A 184 5.94 16.78 -35.38
CA ASN A 184 6.18 15.36 -35.60
C ASN A 184 5.43 14.45 -34.61
N GLY A 185 4.60 15.02 -33.73
CA GLY A 185 3.98 14.32 -32.61
C GLY A 185 4.89 14.22 -31.37
N PHE A 186 4.35 13.61 -30.32
CA PHE A 186 5.04 13.35 -29.06
C PHE A 186 5.87 12.06 -29.14
N ASP A 187 7.06 12.08 -28.53
CA ASP A 187 7.87 10.88 -28.35
C ASP A 187 7.20 9.87 -27.41
N ARG A 188 6.54 10.40 -26.37
CA ARG A 188 5.86 9.63 -25.33
C ARG A 188 4.51 10.25 -25.00
N ILE A 189 3.50 9.41 -24.82
CA ILE A 189 2.23 9.84 -24.24
C ILE A 189 1.94 8.98 -23.02
N LEU A 190 1.59 9.61 -21.91
CA LEU A 190 1.11 8.94 -20.71
C LEU A 190 -0.29 9.45 -20.39
N SER A 191 -1.22 8.53 -20.16
CA SER A 191 -2.48 8.86 -19.51
C SER A 191 -2.54 8.23 -18.13
N THR A 192 -3.01 8.98 -17.13
CA THR A 192 -3.26 8.41 -15.80
C THR A 192 -4.75 8.17 -15.54
N GLY A 193 -5.59 8.32 -16.56
CA GLY A 193 -7.01 8.00 -16.52
C GLY A 193 -7.34 6.92 -17.55
N MET A 194 -8.31 6.07 -17.24
CA MET A 194 -8.70 4.97 -18.11
C MET A 194 -9.55 5.46 -19.28
N PHE A 195 -9.24 4.98 -20.48
CA PHE A 195 -10.10 5.13 -21.65
C PHE A 195 -11.01 3.90 -21.82
N PRO A 196 -12.28 4.07 -22.24
CA PRO A 196 -13.18 2.93 -22.49
C PRO A 196 -12.78 2.12 -23.73
N ALA A 197 -12.02 2.72 -24.65
CA ALA A 197 -11.46 2.08 -25.84
C ALA A 197 -10.22 2.85 -26.31
N LEU A 198 -9.47 2.32 -27.27
CA LEU A 198 -8.28 2.95 -27.84
C LEU A 198 -8.59 4.37 -28.40
N PRO A 199 -8.04 5.45 -27.82
CA PRO A 199 -8.33 6.81 -28.26
C PRO A 199 -7.52 7.17 -29.52
N LEU A 200 -8.11 7.02 -30.70
CA LEU A 200 -7.43 7.25 -31.98
C LEU A 200 -6.91 8.69 -32.14
N SER A 201 -7.66 9.69 -31.66
CA SER A 201 -7.21 11.09 -31.68
C SER A 201 -5.89 11.27 -30.92
N VAL A 202 -5.77 10.69 -29.72
CA VAL A 202 -4.54 10.71 -28.93
C VAL A 202 -3.43 9.94 -29.66
N MET A 203 -3.74 8.78 -30.23
CA MET A 203 -2.75 7.97 -30.96
C MET A 203 -2.19 8.66 -32.21
N MET A 204 -2.99 9.48 -32.90
CA MET A 204 -2.52 10.30 -34.04
C MET A 204 -1.48 11.34 -33.64
N ARG A 205 -1.31 11.61 -32.34
CA ARG A 205 -0.32 12.54 -31.80
C ARG A 205 0.95 11.86 -31.34
N VAL A 206 1.04 10.53 -31.43
CA VAL A 206 2.29 9.78 -31.17
C VAL A 206 3.14 9.81 -32.44
N GLN A 207 4.40 10.19 -32.32
CA GLN A 207 5.34 10.15 -33.45
C GLN A 207 5.57 8.71 -33.94
N GLU A 208 6.13 8.54 -35.15
CA GLU A 208 6.31 7.23 -35.80
C GLU A 208 7.10 6.21 -34.95
N GLU A 209 8.20 6.63 -34.32
CA GLU A 209 9.03 5.80 -33.41
C GLU A 209 8.68 6.00 -31.92
N GLY A 210 7.56 6.67 -31.65
CA GLY A 210 7.06 6.94 -30.31
C GLY A 210 6.11 5.85 -29.82
N TYR A 211 5.75 5.93 -28.55
CA TYR A 211 4.71 5.08 -28.00
C TYR A 211 3.92 5.78 -26.89
N ALA A 212 2.72 5.25 -26.68
CA ALA A 212 1.80 5.68 -25.64
C ALA A 212 1.66 4.59 -24.59
N VAL A 213 1.63 5.00 -23.32
CA VAL A 213 1.31 4.16 -22.17
C VAL A 213 -0.07 4.60 -21.68
N LEU A 214 -1.09 3.79 -22.01
CA LEU A 214 -2.49 4.16 -21.82
C LEU A 214 -3.21 3.07 -21.00
N PRO A 215 -3.93 3.43 -19.93
CA PRO A 215 -4.89 2.55 -19.30
C PRO A 215 -6.15 2.48 -20.18
N ILE A 216 -6.51 1.29 -20.62
CA ILE A 216 -7.68 1.02 -21.46
C ILE A 216 -8.54 -0.03 -20.78
N GLU A 217 -9.85 0.18 -20.77
CA GLU A 217 -10.82 -0.76 -20.24
C GLU A 217 -10.75 -2.10 -20.98
N ASN A 218 -10.67 -3.18 -20.21
CA ASN A 218 -10.76 -4.54 -20.70
C ASN A 218 -11.49 -5.40 -19.66
N GLU A 219 -12.63 -5.98 -20.05
CA GLU A 219 -13.46 -6.82 -19.18
C GLU A 219 -13.82 -6.16 -17.82
N GLY A 220 -14.03 -4.84 -17.82
CA GLY A 220 -14.38 -4.07 -16.62
C GLY A 220 -13.21 -3.69 -15.72
N ARG A 221 -11.97 -3.92 -16.15
CA ARG A 221 -10.73 -3.50 -15.46
C ARG A 221 -9.94 -2.50 -16.31
N SER A 222 -9.24 -1.59 -15.64
CA SER A 222 -8.26 -0.72 -16.28
C SER A 222 -6.95 -1.46 -16.53
N MET A 223 -6.66 -1.74 -17.80
CA MET A 223 -5.45 -2.43 -18.23
C MET A 223 -4.46 -1.45 -18.82
N LEU A 224 -3.25 -1.39 -18.25
CA LEU A 224 -2.17 -0.58 -18.80
C LEU A 224 -1.61 -1.25 -20.06
N GLN A 225 -1.63 -0.51 -21.17
CA GLN A 225 -1.16 -0.97 -22.46
C GLN A 225 -0.04 -0.06 -22.97
N LEU A 226 0.98 -0.67 -23.56
CA LEU A 226 1.99 0.03 -24.34
C LEU A 226 1.61 -0.08 -25.82
N ILE A 227 1.48 1.07 -26.49
CA ILE A 227 0.93 1.17 -27.84
C ILE A 227 1.85 1.98 -28.72
N GLN A 228 2.24 1.42 -29.87
CA GLN A 228 3.16 2.04 -30.82
C GLN A 228 2.72 1.80 -32.26
N HIS A 229 3.25 2.59 -33.20
CA HIS A 229 3.05 2.35 -34.62
C HIS A 229 3.79 1.08 -35.08
N HIS A 230 3.22 0.36 -36.04
CA HIS A 230 3.78 -0.87 -36.59
C HIS A 230 3.58 -0.95 -38.11
N GLY A 231 4.39 -0.21 -38.87
CA GLY A 231 4.29 -0.18 -40.34
C GLY A 231 3.22 0.78 -40.85
N GLU A 232 2.70 0.55 -42.06
CA GLU A 232 1.81 1.49 -42.77
C GLU A 232 0.43 1.69 -42.08
N GLY A 233 0.41 2.49 -41.01
CA GLY A 233 -0.81 2.93 -40.32
C GLY A 233 -1.43 1.90 -39.35
N GLU A 234 -0.74 0.79 -39.07
CA GLU A 234 -1.17 -0.17 -38.06
C GLU A 234 -0.62 0.19 -36.67
N LEU A 235 -1.40 -0.11 -35.63
CA LEU A 235 -0.99 0.06 -34.24
C LEU A 235 -0.77 -1.32 -33.61
N MET A 236 0.34 -1.47 -32.90
CA MET A 236 0.62 -2.63 -32.05
C MET A 236 0.38 -2.24 -30.60
N SER A 237 -0.42 -3.05 -29.90
CA SER A 237 -0.66 -2.90 -28.46
C SER A 237 -0.18 -4.14 -27.71
N GLN A 238 0.55 -3.91 -26.62
CA GLN A 238 1.00 -4.92 -25.68
C GLN A 238 0.42 -4.64 -24.30
N TRP A 239 -0.15 -5.67 -23.67
CA TRP A 239 -0.63 -5.58 -22.30
C TRP A 239 0.51 -5.70 -21.30
N VAL A 240 0.49 -4.85 -20.27
CA VAL A 240 1.47 -4.86 -19.19
C VAL A 240 0.87 -5.50 -17.94
N ALA A 241 -0.01 -4.77 -17.25
CA ALA A 241 -0.69 -5.23 -16.03
C ALA A 241 -1.92 -4.35 -15.76
N CYS A 242 -2.68 -4.64 -14.70
CA CYS A 242 -3.76 -3.77 -14.26
C CYS A 242 -3.15 -2.50 -13.63
N TRP A 243 -3.77 -1.37 -13.92
CA TRP A 243 -3.54 -0.13 -13.18
C TRP A 243 -4.90 0.46 -12.85
N ASP A 244 -5.32 0.33 -11.60
CA ASP A 244 -6.68 0.64 -11.16
C ASP A 244 -6.91 2.15 -11.05
N VAL A 245 -7.09 2.80 -12.20
CA VAL A 245 -7.31 4.24 -12.31
C VAL A 245 -8.72 4.55 -12.78
N ASP A 246 -9.23 5.68 -12.29
CA ASP A 246 -10.54 6.19 -12.67
C ASP A 246 -10.63 6.46 -14.19
N ALA A 247 -11.81 6.23 -14.76
CA ALA A 247 -12.11 6.56 -16.15
C ALA A 247 -12.07 8.07 -16.41
N TRP A 248 -11.75 8.44 -17.65
CA TRP A 248 -12.07 9.77 -18.17
C TRP A 248 -13.59 9.95 -18.25
N SER A 249 -14.08 11.14 -17.91
CA SER A 249 -15.51 11.43 -18.05
C SER A 249 -15.88 11.60 -19.52
N ASP A 250 -17.15 11.39 -19.84
CA ASP A 250 -17.66 11.54 -21.21
C ASP A 250 -17.38 12.94 -21.77
N GLU A 251 -17.47 13.99 -20.93
CA GLU A 251 -17.16 15.36 -21.35
C GLU A 251 -15.70 15.51 -21.78
N VAL A 252 -14.76 14.90 -21.05
CA VAL A 252 -13.34 14.93 -21.39
C VAL A 252 -13.07 14.14 -22.67
N LEU A 253 -13.68 12.96 -22.82
CA LEU A 253 -13.52 12.15 -24.03
C LEU A 253 -14.02 12.91 -25.28
N VAL A 254 -15.17 13.58 -25.19
CA VAL A 254 -15.68 14.44 -26.27
C VAL A 254 -14.74 15.62 -26.53
N ALA A 255 -14.21 16.25 -25.49
CA ALA A 255 -13.28 17.37 -25.61
C ALA A 255 -11.96 16.99 -26.29
N LEU A 256 -11.41 15.80 -25.99
CA LEU A 256 -10.20 15.27 -26.65
C LEU A 256 -10.37 15.05 -28.16
N GLU A 257 -11.59 14.68 -28.59
CA GLU A 257 -11.92 14.49 -30.02
C GLU A 257 -12.24 15.81 -30.73
N THR A 258 -12.82 16.78 -30.03
CA THR A 258 -13.34 18.02 -30.63
C THR A 258 -12.43 19.23 -30.48
N GLY A 259 -11.45 19.18 -29.57
CA GLY A 259 -10.65 20.34 -29.18
C GLY A 259 -11.46 21.40 -28.42
N ALA A 260 -12.60 21.02 -27.83
CA ALA A 260 -13.39 21.93 -27.00
C ALA A 260 -12.81 22.07 -25.59
N ALA A 261 -13.07 23.20 -24.93
CA ALA A 261 -12.79 23.35 -23.50
C ALA A 261 -13.80 22.55 -22.67
N VAL A 262 -13.36 21.96 -21.56
CA VAL A 262 -14.24 21.26 -20.61
C VAL A 262 -14.82 22.26 -19.62
N GLU A 263 -16.14 22.29 -19.48
CA GLU A 263 -16.81 23.11 -18.45
C GLU A 263 -16.52 22.54 -17.06
N CYS A 264 -16.06 23.40 -16.15
CA CYS A 264 -15.64 23.01 -14.80
C CYS A 264 -16.63 23.57 -13.76
N ASN A 265 -17.00 22.73 -12.80
CA ASN A 265 -17.68 23.19 -11.60
C ASN A 265 -16.63 23.55 -10.55
N GLU A 266 -16.55 24.83 -10.15
CA GLU A 266 -15.63 25.25 -9.09
C GLU A 266 -15.94 24.51 -7.78
N SER A 267 -14.91 23.90 -7.19
CA SER A 267 -15.00 23.38 -5.83
C SER A 267 -14.95 24.51 -4.81
N ALA A 268 -15.93 24.53 -3.89
CA ALA A 268 -15.90 25.44 -2.74
C ALA A 268 -15.04 24.92 -1.57
N LEU A 269 -14.45 23.72 -1.71
CA LEU A 269 -13.72 23.04 -0.63
C LEU A 269 -12.29 23.57 -0.53
N LYS A 270 -12.06 24.49 0.40
CA LYS A 270 -10.73 25.00 0.74
C LYS A 270 -10.62 25.22 2.24
N GLY A 271 -9.50 24.81 2.83
CA GLY A 271 -9.20 25.07 4.23
C GLY A 271 -8.59 23.87 4.97
N SER A 272 -8.22 24.12 6.22
CA SER A 272 -7.57 23.11 7.07
C SER A 272 -8.46 21.88 7.30
N LYS A 273 -9.78 22.07 7.42
CA LYS A 273 -10.71 20.95 7.66
C LYS A 273 -10.85 20.06 6.44
N GLU A 274 -10.86 20.67 5.27
CA GLU A 274 -10.92 19.99 3.98
C GLU A 274 -9.63 19.20 3.74
N ILE A 275 -8.47 19.75 4.11
CA ILE A 275 -7.19 19.03 4.10
C ILE A 275 -7.21 17.83 5.05
N GLU A 276 -7.65 18.01 6.30
CA GLU A 276 -7.76 16.89 7.25
C GLU A 276 -8.68 15.79 6.71
N ARG A 277 -9.83 16.17 6.15
CA ARG A 277 -10.77 15.25 5.53
C ARG A 277 -10.15 14.51 4.33
N ALA A 278 -9.41 15.22 3.48
CA ALA A 278 -8.70 14.63 2.35
C ALA A 278 -7.73 13.54 2.81
N TRP A 279 -6.99 13.77 3.90
CA TRP A 279 -6.10 12.77 4.49
C TRP A 279 -6.86 11.57 5.07
N CYS A 280 -8.00 11.77 5.73
CA CYS A 280 -8.83 10.66 6.22
C CYS A 280 -9.43 9.80 5.10
N GLU A 281 -9.78 10.41 3.97
CA GLU A 281 -10.52 9.72 2.89
C GLU A 281 -9.60 9.20 1.76
N ALA A 282 -8.32 9.58 1.76
CA ALA A 282 -7.36 9.32 0.67
C ALA A 282 -7.19 7.82 0.35
N ASN A 283 -7.37 6.92 1.31
CA ASN A 283 -7.19 5.49 1.10
C ASN A 283 -8.47 4.66 1.23
N SER A 284 -9.64 5.31 1.29
CA SER A 284 -10.95 4.68 1.42
C SER A 284 -11.25 3.61 0.37
N ILE A 285 -10.75 3.79 -0.86
CA ILE A 285 -10.77 2.76 -1.91
C ILE A 285 -9.37 2.14 -1.96
N PRO A 286 -9.15 0.88 -1.53
CA PRO A 286 -7.81 0.35 -1.30
C PRO A 286 -6.98 0.09 -2.57
N THR A 287 -7.65 -0.23 -3.68
CA THR A 287 -7.02 -0.58 -4.96
C THR A 287 -6.75 0.64 -5.85
N ARG A 288 -7.42 1.77 -5.61
CA ARG A 288 -7.27 2.98 -6.42
C ARG A 288 -5.81 3.38 -6.61
N ASP A 289 -5.42 3.62 -7.85
CA ASP A 289 -4.07 3.94 -8.32
C ASP A 289 -3.02 2.85 -8.14
N ARG A 290 -3.41 1.63 -7.71
CA ARG A 290 -2.50 0.50 -7.58
C ARG A 290 -2.20 -0.13 -8.93
N PHE A 291 -0.95 -0.54 -9.10
CA PHE A 291 -0.44 -1.21 -10.27
C PHE A 291 -0.04 -2.65 -9.91
N GLY A 292 -0.50 -3.62 -10.68
CA GLY A 292 -0.14 -5.02 -10.47
C GLY A 292 -1.08 -6.01 -11.17
N PRO A 293 -0.88 -7.32 -10.98
CA PRO A 293 -1.79 -8.34 -11.47
C PRO A 293 -3.18 -8.23 -10.83
N ASP A 294 -4.24 -8.55 -11.57
CA ASP A 294 -5.64 -8.53 -11.09
C ASP A 294 -5.83 -9.27 -9.75
N ARG A 295 -5.25 -10.47 -9.61
CA ARG A 295 -5.30 -11.25 -8.38
C ARG A 295 -4.66 -10.55 -7.17
N MET A 296 -3.65 -9.72 -7.41
CA MET A 296 -3.03 -8.92 -6.35
C MET A 296 -4.02 -7.86 -5.87
N LEU A 297 -4.69 -7.17 -6.79
CA LEU A 297 -5.67 -6.13 -6.47
C LEU A 297 -6.88 -6.71 -5.70
N ASP A 298 -7.39 -7.86 -6.13
CA ASP A 298 -8.46 -8.57 -5.41
C ASP A 298 -8.06 -8.95 -3.98
N MET A 299 -6.80 -9.39 -3.81
CA MET A 299 -6.28 -9.70 -2.49
C MET A 299 -6.15 -8.43 -1.64
N VAL A 300 -5.65 -7.31 -2.19
CA VAL A 300 -5.59 -6.03 -1.50
C VAL A 300 -6.97 -5.63 -0.98
N GLU A 301 -7.98 -5.64 -1.84
CA GLU A 301 -9.36 -5.27 -1.46
C GLU A 301 -9.92 -6.19 -0.38
N ARG A 302 -9.77 -7.51 -0.56
CA ARG A 302 -10.26 -8.50 0.42
C ARG A 302 -9.59 -8.35 1.78
N VAL A 303 -8.28 -8.16 1.82
CA VAL A 303 -7.51 -8.06 3.07
C VAL A 303 -7.77 -6.72 3.75
N TRP A 304 -7.89 -5.63 3.00
CA TRP A 304 -8.14 -4.29 3.55
C TRP A 304 -9.40 -4.21 4.40
N PHE A 305 -10.48 -4.90 3.99
CA PHE A 305 -11.76 -4.93 4.71
C PHE A 305 -11.93 -6.19 5.60
N SER A 306 -10.89 -6.99 5.78
CA SER A 306 -11.01 -8.25 6.53
C SER A 306 -11.04 -8.06 8.04
N ILE A 307 -10.31 -7.05 8.56
CA ILE A 307 -10.13 -6.80 9.99
C ILE A 307 -10.08 -5.29 10.19
N ASP A 308 -10.92 -4.79 11.10
CA ASP A 308 -10.86 -3.42 11.59
C ASP A 308 -10.13 -3.38 12.95
N PRO A 309 -9.13 -2.50 13.12
CA PRO A 309 -8.44 -2.36 14.40
C PRO A 309 -9.38 -1.73 15.44
N VAL A 310 -9.23 -2.11 16.71
CA VAL A 310 -10.11 -1.61 17.77
C VAL A 310 -9.38 -0.61 18.65
N HIS A 311 -9.82 0.65 18.59
CA HIS A 311 -9.33 1.73 19.43
C HIS A 311 -10.03 1.70 20.79
N SER A 312 -9.30 1.26 21.82
CA SER A 312 -9.85 1.10 23.18
C SER A 312 -10.34 2.42 23.82
N ASP A 313 -9.80 3.56 23.38
CA ASP A 313 -10.16 4.89 23.86
C ASP A 313 -11.37 5.51 23.13
N ILE A 314 -11.86 4.88 22.06
CA ILE A 314 -13.04 5.31 21.32
C ILE A 314 -14.26 4.51 21.79
N ALA A 315 -15.35 5.22 22.11
CA ALA A 315 -16.59 4.57 22.50
C ALA A 315 -17.20 3.81 21.32
N GLU A 316 -17.81 2.66 21.60
CA GLU A 316 -18.45 1.83 20.57
C GLU A 316 -19.50 2.62 19.77
N GLY A 317 -19.31 2.71 18.45
CA GLY A 317 -20.18 3.46 17.55
C GLY A 317 -19.79 4.94 17.32
N GLU A 318 -18.72 5.42 17.96
CA GLU A 318 -18.12 6.72 17.63
C GLU A 318 -17.03 6.57 16.55
N PHE A 319 -16.84 7.63 15.76
CA PHE A 319 -15.79 7.69 14.76
C PHE A 319 -14.57 8.40 15.35
N GLY A 320 -13.39 7.82 15.11
CA GLY A 320 -12.13 8.46 15.45
C GLY A 320 -11.86 9.74 14.65
N GLY A 321 -10.93 10.54 15.14
CA GLY A 321 -10.46 11.74 14.45
C GLY A 321 -9.42 11.40 13.37
N LEU A 322 -8.67 12.41 12.94
CA LEU A 322 -7.61 12.24 11.93
C LEU A 322 -6.58 11.17 12.32
N ARG A 323 -6.20 11.11 13.60
CA ARG A 323 -5.19 10.16 14.09
C ARG A 323 -5.66 8.72 13.91
N GLU A 324 -6.88 8.40 14.33
CA GLU A 324 -7.37 7.03 14.26
C GLU A 324 -7.67 6.62 12.82
N ASN A 325 -8.22 7.50 11.97
CA ASN A 325 -8.42 7.19 10.55
C ASN A 325 -7.08 6.91 9.84
N LEU A 326 -6.06 7.73 10.10
CA LEU A 326 -4.74 7.50 9.50
C LEU A 326 -4.07 6.25 10.07
N SER A 327 -4.25 5.97 11.36
CA SER A 327 -3.78 4.74 11.98
C SER A 327 -4.44 3.52 11.34
N ASP A 328 -5.73 3.59 11.04
CA ASP A 328 -6.48 2.51 10.38
C ASP A 328 -5.97 2.28 8.96
N ASP A 329 -5.70 3.35 8.20
CA ASP A 329 -5.11 3.24 6.86
C ASP A 329 -3.72 2.58 6.90
N LEU A 330 -2.87 2.98 7.86
CA LEU A 330 -1.55 2.38 8.06
C LEU A 330 -1.66 0.92 8.50
N PHE A 331 -2.58 0.61 9.41
CA PHE A 331 -2.84 -0.76 9.88
C PHE A 331 -3.31 -1.66 8.74
N ARG A 332 -4.32 -1.23 7.97
CA ARG A 332 -4.87 -2.01 6.85
C ARG A 332 -3.83 -2.22 5.76
N MET A 333 -3.02 -1.19 5.44
CA MET A 333 -1.90 -1.34 4.50
C MET A 333 -0.83 -2.28 5.05
N GLY A 334 -0.48 -2.17 6.33
CA GLY A 334 0.44 -3.08 7.01
C GLY A 334 -0.03 -4.53 6.98
N HIS A 335 -1.34 -4.76 7.16
CA HIS A 335 -1.93 -6.08 7.04
C HIS A 335 -1.88 -6.61 5.60
N VAL A 336 -2.16 -5.78 4.60
CA VAL A 336 -1.98 -6.14 3.18
C VAL A 336 -0.52 -6.55 2.90
N LEU A 337 0.45 -5.77 3.38
CA LEU A 337 1.88 -6.05 3.21
C LEU A 337 2.28 -7.35 3.91
N LEU A 338 1.73 -7.63 5.10
CA LEU A 338 1.92 -8.88 5.84
C LEU A 338 1.43 -10.08 5.00
N GLN A 339 0.23 -10.00 4.43
CA GLN A 339 -0.33 -11.06 3.58
C GLN A 339 0.45 -11.24 2.27
N MET A 340 1.13 -10.20 1.79
CA MET A 340 2.05 -10.27 0.65
C MET A 340 3.43 -10.85 1.01
N GLY A 341 3.72 -11.07 2.29
CA GLY A 341 5.04 -11.52 2.75
C GLY A 341 6.12 -10.43 2.75
N ILE A 342 5.73 -9.15 2.67
CA ILE A 342 6.65 -8.01 2.71
C ILE A 342 6.83 -7.55 4.16
N PHE A 343 7.40 -8.43 4.99
CA PHE A 343 7.37 -8.34 6.44
C PHE A 343 8.03 -7.08 7.02
N GLU A 344 9.17 -6.65 6.47
CA GLU A 344 9.85 -5.43 6.95
C GLU A 344 8.93 -4.20 6.83
N LEU A 345 8.39 -3.93 5.63
CA LEU A 345 7.45 -2.83 5.40
C LEU A 345 6.16 -3.00 6.20
N ALA A 346 5.68 -4.24 6.38
CA ALA A 346 4.51 -4.50 7.23
C ALA A 346 4.76 -4.05 8.68
N THR A 347 5.90 -4.43 9.28
CA THR A 347 6.24 -3.99 10.64
C THR A 347 6.32 -2.48 10.77
N GLU A 348 6.87 -1.77 9.79
CA GLU A 348 6.98 -0.31 9.78
C GLU A 348 5.61 0.38 9.75
N HIS A 349 4.67 -0.13 8.94
CA HIS A 349 3.32 0.40 8.85
C HIS A 349 2.50 0.12 10.12
N LEU A 350 2.55 -1.12 10.61
CA LEU A 350 1.82 -1.55 11.79
C LEU A 350 2.38 -0.92 13.08
N GLY A 351 3.70 -0.77 13.16
CA GLY A 351 4.39 -0.08 14.25
C GLY A 351 4.02 1.40 14.31
N GLU A 352 3.98 2.07 13.15
CA GLU A 352 3.55 3.47 13.09
C GLU A 352 2.06 3.64 13.38
N ALA A 353 1.20 2.74 12.90
CA ALA A 353 -0.21 2.70 13.27
C ALA A 353 -0.37 2.59 14.79
N PHE A 354 0.30 1.62 15.41
CA PHE A 354 0.28 1.44 16.87
C PHE A 354 0.78 2.68 17.62
N ARG A 355 1.83 3.35 17.12
CA ARG A 355 2.37 4.54 17.77
C ARG A 355 1.40 5.73 17.68
N LEU A 356 0.67 5.84 16.57
CA LEU A 356 -0.27 6.93 16.33
C LEU A 356 -1.57 6.78 17.13
N ALA A 357 -2.17 5.59 17.08
CA ALA A 357 -3.35 5.22 17.83
C ALA A 357 -3.24 3.73 18.24
N PRO A 358 -2.85 3.43 19.50
CA PRO A 358 -2.54 2.07 19.92
C PRO A 358 -3.74 1.11 19.83
N THR A 359 -3.56 0.02 19.07
CA THR A 359 -4.51 -1.10 18.99
C THR A 359 -3.81 -2.44 19.20
N ALA A 360 -4.47 -3.38 19.86
CA ALA A 360 -3.87 -4.69 20.13
C ALA A 360 -3.63 -5.48 18.84
N GLU A 361 -4.45 -5.27 17.80
CA GLU A 361 -4.30 -5.87 16.48
C GLU A 361 -3.00 -5.40 15.80
N SER A 362 -2.69 -4.10 15.84
CA SER A 362 -1.45 -3.57 15.27
C SER A 362 -0.23 -4.22 15.94
N ALA A 363 -0.20 -4.26 17.28
CA ALA A 363 0.90 -4.88 18.02
C ALA A 363 1.01 -6.40 17.75
N THR A 364 -0.12 -7.09 17.62
CA THR A 364 -0.15 -8.52 17.27
C THR A 364 0.48 -8.76 15.90
N PHE A 365 0.11 -7.97 14.89
CA PHE A 365 0.64 -8.13 13.53
C PHE A 365 2.11 -7.69 13.40
N VAL A 366 2.58 -6.71 14.19
CA VAL A 366 4.03 -6.47 14.29
C VAL A 366 4.74 -7.72 14.82
N GLY A 367 4.20 -8.31 15.89
CA GLY A 367 4.74 -9.52 16.48
C GLY A 367 4.79 -10.70 15.50
N TRP A 368 3.72 -10.90 14.73
CA TRP A 368 3.67 -11.92 13.68
C TRP A 368 4.74 -11.66 12.62
N ALA A 369 4.78 -10.46 12.04
CA ALA A 369 5.76 -10.14 11.00
C ALA A 369 7.21 -10.32 11.47
N LEU A 370 7.53 -9.98 12.73
CA LEU A 370 8.86 -10.23 13.32
C LEU A 370 9.16 -11.73 13.44
N ASN A 371 8.18 -12.55 13.81
CA ASN A 371 8.35 -14.00 13.89
C ASN A 371 8.62 -14.62 12.50
N GLU A 372 7.95 -14.13 11.45
CA GLU A 372 8.22 -14.56 10.06
C GLU A 372 9.63 -14.14 9.59
N MET A 373 10.22 -13.11 10.21
CA MET A 373 11.62 -12.69 9.99
C MET A 373 12.61 -13.36 10.97
N ASP A 374 12.20 -14.45 11.62
CA ASP A 374 12.99 -15.20 12.61
C ASP A 374 13.39 -14.40 13.88
N ASP A 375 12.78 -13.24 14.16
CA ASP A 375 12.94 -12.49 15.41
C ASP A 375 11.88 -12.88 16.45
N ALA A 376 12.03 -14.09 16.99
CA ALA A 376 11.11 -14.61 17.99
C ALA A 376 11.09 -13.80 19.31
N TRP A 377 12.19 -13.14 19.70
CA TRP A 377 12.21 -12.36 20.94
C TRP A 377 11.54 -11.00 20.78
N GLY A 378 11.77 -10.30 19.65
CA GLY A 378 11.00 -9.11 19.30
C GLY A 378 9.51 -9.43 19.18
N ALA A 379 9.17 -10.56 18.54
CA ALA A 379 7.79 -11.03 18.42
C ALA A 379 7.10 -11.22 19.77
N LEU A 380 7.75 -11.88 20.74
CA LEU A 380 7.23 -12.03 22.10
C LEU A 380 7.03 -10.68 22.81
N GLY A 381 7.91 -9.71 22.57
CA GLY A 381 7.79 -8.36 23.15
C GLY A 381 6.59 -7.60 22.61
N TRP A 382 6.29 -7.76 21.32
CA TRP A 382 5.09 -7.20 20.70
C TRP A 382 3.81 -7.93 21.09
N CYS A 383 3.85 -9.26 21.27
CA CYS A 383 2.71 -10.00 21.83
C CYS A 383 2.39 -9.54 23.26
N ARG A 384 3.41 -9.32 24.10
CA ARG A 384 3.26 -8.69 25.40
C ARG A 384 2.57 -7.32 25.26
N LYS A 385 3.04 -6.50 24.32
CA LYS A 385 2.49 -5.17 24.10
C LYS A 385 1.01 -5.21 23.69
N ALA A 386 0.63 -6.14 22.81
CA ALA A 386 -0.75 -6.36 22.42
C ALA A 386 -1.65 -6.72 23.62
N ILE A 387 -1.19 -7.60 24.52
CA ILE A 387 -1.91 -7.97 25.74
C ILE A 387 -2.02 -6.78 26.71
N GLU A 388 -0.97 -5.97 26.84
CA GLU A 388 -1.00 -4.74 27.65
C GLU A 388 -1.99 -3.70 27.09
N THR A 389 -2.24 -3.70 25.78
CA THR A 389 -3.21 -2.83 25.11
C THR A 389 -4.65 -3.35 25.23
N ASP A 390 -4.89 -4.63 24.92
CA ASP A 390 -6.18 -5.30 25.15
C ASP A 390 -5.98 -6.80 25.43
N GLU A 391 -6.11 -7.19 26.70
CA GLU A 391 -5.98 -8.57 27.14
C GLU A 391 -7.07 -9.50 26.59
N ARG A 392 -8.19 -8.94 26.09
CA ARG A 392 -9.34 -9.71 25.58
C ARG A 392 -9.08 -10.31 24.20
N LEU A 393 -8.13 -9.76 23.45
CA LEU A 393 -7.72 -10.26 22.14
C LEU A 393 -6.95 -11.57 22.30
N GLY A 394 -7.47 -12.66 21.73
CA GLY A 394 -6.91 -14.01 21.86
C GLY A 394 -5.64 -14.27 21.05
N ASN A 395 -5.46 -13.55 19.95
CA ASN A 395 -4.34 -13.71 19.02
C ASN A 395 -2.96 -13.68 19.72
N PRO A 396 -2.59 -12.62 20.48
CA PRO A 396 -1.27 -12.56 21.07
C PRO A 396 -1.01 -13.69 22.10
N TRP A 397 -2.04 -14.18 22.80
CA TRP A 397 -1.88 -15.34 23.69
C TRP A 397 -1.57 -16.63 22.92
N ASN A 398 -2.23 -16.85 21.78
CA ASN A 398 -1.95 -17.97 20.90
C ASN A 398 -0.55 -17.87 20.30
N ASP A 399 -0.17 -16.67 19.85
CA ASP A 399 1.07 -16.43 19.14
C ASP A 399 2.28 -16.65 20.06
N ILE A 400 2.21 -16.21 21.32
CA ILE A 400 3.21 -16.55 22.35
C ILE A 400 3.37 -18.07 22.47
N GLY A 401 2.26 -18.79 22.55
CA GLY A 401 2.25 -20.25 22.62
C GLY A 401 2.88 -20.90 21.39
N ALA A 402 2.56 -20.42 20.19
CA ALA A 402 3.10 -20.90 18.94
C ALA A 402 4.62 -20.65 18.83
N ILE A 403 5.09 -19.45 19.18
CA ILE A 403 6.51 -19.09 19.22
C ILE A 403 7.26 -20.00 20.20
N LEU A 404 6.70 -20.24 21.40
CA LEU A 404 7.29 -21.16 22.38
C LEU A 404 7.37 -22.61 21.87
N LEU A 405 6.42 -23.06 21.05
CA LEU A 405 6.52 -24.37 20.40
C LEU A 405 7.62 -24.41 19.35
N GLN A 406 7.79 -23.36 18.56
CA GLN A 406 8.90 -23.23 17.60
C GLN A 406 10.27 -23.24 18.32
N MET A 407 10.33 -22.67 19.53
CA MET A 407 11.50 -22.71 20.41
C MET A 407 11.69 -24.05 21.16
N GLU A 408 10.93 -25.09 20.84
CA GLU A 408 10.95 -26.39 21.52
C GLU A 408 10.68 -26.30 23.04
N GLN A 409 9.83 -25.37 23.47
CA GLN A 409 9.40 -25.17 24.86
C GLN A 409 7.90 -25.48 25.08
N PRO A 410 7.43 -26.71 24.78
CA PRO A 410 6.01 -27.05 24.84
C PRO A 410 5.40 -26.93 26.25
N THR A 411 6.19 -27.17 27.30
CA THR A 411 5.71 -26.97 28.69
C THR A 411 5.40 -25.51 28.98
N ALA A 412 6.22 -24.58 28.46
CA ALA A 412 5.99 -23.15 28.64
C ALA A 412 4.83 -22.65 27.78
N ALA A 413 4.59 -23.26 26.61
CA ALA A 413 3.52 -22.87 25.68
C ALA A 413 2.10 -23.14 26.21
N ILE A 414 1.88 -24.27 26.89
CA ILE A 414 0.55 -24.72 27.36
C ILE A 414 -0.26 -23.64 28.09
N PRO A 415 0.25 -22.94 29.12
CA PRO A 415 -0.56 -21.94 29.82
C PRO A 415 -1.05 -20.81 28.91
N TRP A 416 -0.21 -20.34 27.97
CA TRP A 416 -0.55 -19.28 27.01
C TRP A 416 -1.62 -19.73 26.02
N LEU A 417 -1.44 -20.92 25.43
CA LEU A 417 -2.42 -21.53 24.52
C LEU A 417 -3.76 -21.79 25.22
N ALA A 418 -3.72 -22.24 26.48
CA ALA A 418 -4.93 -22.41 27.27
C ALA A 418 -5.60 -21.07 27.61
N ALA A 419 -4.84 -19.98 27.77
CA ALA A 419 -5.41 -18.65 27.94
C ALA A 419 -6.12 -18.18 26.67
N ALA A 420 -5.51 -18.39 25.50
CA ALA A 420 -6.08 -18.06 24.20
C ALA A 420 -7.44 -18.75 23.95
N THR A 421 -7.62 -20.02 24.36
CA THR A 421 -8.91 -20.72 24.23
C THR A 421 -10.04 -20.13 25.09
N ARG A 422 -9.71 -19.22 26.03
CA ARG A 422 -10.65 -18.55 26.93
C ARG A 422 -10.81 -17.07 26.64
N SER A 423 -10.14 -16.53 25.63
CA SER A 423 -10.19 -15.12 25.27
C SER A 423 -11.56 -14.72 24.71
N GLN A 424 -11.96 -13.47 24.94
CA GLN A 424 -13.31 -12.99 24.60
C GLN A 424 -13.41 -12.54 23.13
N ARG A 425 -12.32 -12.01 22.56
CA ARG A 425 -12.22 -11.56 21.18
C ARG A 425 -11.27 -12.47 20.44
N TYR A 426 -11.78 -13.34 19.58
CA TYR A 426 -10.91 -14.23 18.82
C TYR A 426 -11.58 -14.80 17.58
N ASP A 427 -11.02 -14.49 16.41
CA ASP A 427 -11.64 -14.79 15.12
C ASP A 427 -11.33 -16.21 14.61
N ALA A 428 -10.37 -16.91 15.23
CA ALA A 428 -9.91 -18.22 14.78
C ALA A 428 -9.83 -19.27 15.91
N PRO A 429 -10.97 -19.65 16.53
CA PRO A 429 -11.01 -20.46 17.75
C PRO A 429 -10.34 -21.84 17.64
N GLY A 430 -10.16 -22.38 16.43
CA GLY A 430 -9.47 -23.66 16.22
C GLY A 430 -7.94 -23.61 16.42
N HIS A 431 -7.28 -22.49 16.12
CA HIS A 431 -5.81 -22.42 16.13
C HIS A 431 -5.17 -22.68 17.51
N PRO A 432 -5.66 -22.12 18.62
CA PRO A 432 -5.11 -22.38 19.94
C PRO A 432 -5.29 -23.84 20.36
N TRP A 433 -6.42 -24.46 20.01
CA TRP A 433 -6.64 -25.88 20.28
C TRP A 433 -5.69 -26.78 19.49
N SER A 434 -5.44 -26.45 18.21
CA SER A 434 -4.47 -27.15 17.37
C SER A 434 -3.05 -27.03 17.94
N ASN A 435 -2.64 -25.82 18.32
CA ASN A 435 -1.36 -25.60 18.98
C ASN A 435 -1.28 -26.30 20.35
N LEU A 436 -2.36 -26.34 21.12
CA LEU A 436 -2.42 -27.03 22.41
C LEU A 436 -2.27 -28.55 22.22
N ALA A 437 -2.88 -29.11 21.17
CA ALA A 437 -2.73 -30.51 20.80
C ALA A 437 -1.27 -30.84 20.47
N ARG A 438 -0.61 -30.02 19.63
CA ARG A 438 0.82 -30.14 19.30
C ARG A 438 1.71 -30.04 20.54
N ALA A 439 1.41 -29.13 21.46
CA ALA A 439 2.13 -28.97 22.72
C ALA A 439 2.04 -30.22 23.60
N HIS A 440 0.83 -30.78 23.75
CA HIS A 440 0.61 -31.99 24.52
C HIS A 440 1.23 -33.22 23.86
N GLU A 441 1.17 -33.33 22.54
CA GLU A 441 1.81 -34.40 21.77
C GLU A 441 3.33 -34.41 21.99
N ALA A 442 3.98 -33.24 21.88
CA ALA A 442 5.42 -33.10 22.11
C ALA A 442 5.86 -33.53 23.53
N LEU A 443 4.95 -33.44 24.51
CA LEU A 443 5.17 -33.90 25.89
C LEU A 443 4.75 -35.35 26.13
N GLY A 444 4.23 -36.06 25.12
CA GLY A 444 3.71 -37.42 25.26
C GLY A 444 2.39 -37.52 26.03
N ASN A 445 1.68 -36.41 26.22
CA ASN A 445 0.40 -36.35 26.94
C ASN A 445 -0.76 -36.78 26.02
N LYS A 446 -0.78 -38.06 25.64
CA LYS A 446 -1.66 -38.61 24.59
C LYS A 446 -3.14 -38.22 24.72
N MET A 447 -3.74 -38.37 25.91
CA MET A 447 -5.17 -38.07 26.08
C MET A 447 -5.46 -36.58 25.88
N ALA A 448 -4.63 -35.69 26.46
CA ALA A 448 -4.81 -34.25 26.32
C ALA A 448 -4.56 -33.78 24.88
N ALA A 449 -3.60 -34.38 24.18
CA ALA A 449 -3.35 -34.11 22.77
C ALA A 449 -4.57 -34.52 21.91
N PHE A 450 -5.13 -35.71 22.15
CA PHE A 450 -6.32 -36.19 21.45
C PHE A 450 -7.55 -35.30 21.69
N ASP A 451 -7.82 -34.95 22.95
CA ASP A 451 -8.96 -34.09 23.30
C ASP A 451 -8.83 -32.70 22.65
N ALA A 452 -7.65 -32.08 22.71
CA ALA A 452 -7.39 -30.79 22.09
C ALA A 452 -7.50 -30.86 20.55
N ALA A 453 -6.95 -31.91 19.92
CA ALA A 453 -7.04 -32.12 18.47
C ALA A 453 -8.50 -32.29 18.03
N ARG A 454 -9.31 -33.05 18.78
CA ARG A 454 -10.74 -33.20 18.50
C ARG A 454 -11.45 -31.84 18.54
N THR A 455 -11.21 -31.05 19.59
CA THR A 455 -11.83 -29.72 19.71
C THR A 455 -11.36 -28.76 18.61
N ALA A 456 -10.09 -28.83 18.20
CA ALA A 456 -9.60 -28.06 17.05
C ALA A 456 -10.37 -28.44 15.76
N LEU A 457 -10.58 -29.73 15.51
CA LEU A 457 -11.32 -30.24 14.33
C LEU A 457 -12.81 -29.91 14.34
N GLU A 458 -13.42 -29.65 15.50
CA GLU A 458 -14.78 -29.11 15.58
C GLU A 458 -14.88 -27.70 14.96
N HIS A 459 -13.79 -26.94 15.00
CA HIS A 459 -13.70 -25.60 14.40
C HIS A 459 -13.07 -25.59 13.00
N SER A 460 -12.09 -26.45 12.76
CA SER A 460 -11.33 -26.52 11.52
C SER A 460 -11.15 -27.99 11.10
N PRO A 461 -12.15 -28.59 10.42
CA PRO A 461 -12.17 -30.02 10.11
C PRO A 461 -11.02 -30.53 9.25
N ASP A 462 -10.36 -29.63 8.51
CA ASP A 462 -9.29 -29.94 7.57
C ASP A 462 -7.88 -29.66 8.16
N ASP A 463 -7.73 -29.50 9.47
CA ASP A 463 -6.41 -29.31 10.11
C ASP A 463 -5.59 -30.62 10.07
N ASP A 464 -4.63 -30.67 9.15
CA ASP A 464 -3.75 -31.82 8.91
C ASP A 464 -3.00 -32.29 10.17
N ASN A 465 -2.55 -31.37 11.02
CA ASN A 465 -1.83 -31.74 12.25
C ASN A 465 -2.77 -32.45 13.21
N CYS A 466 -3.98 -31.93 13.38
CA CYS A 466 -4.97 -32.52 14.27
C CYS A 466 -5.49 -33.85 13.75
N LEU A 467 -5.75 -33.98 12.45
CA LEU A 467 -6.12 -35.25 11.82
C LEU A 467 -5.05 -36.32 12.06
N ARG A 468 -3.78 -35.97 11.83
CA ARG A 468 -2.65 -36.87 12.11
C ARG A 468 -2.59 -37.28 13.58
N ILE A 469 -2.75 -36.34 14.52
CA ILE A 469 -2.75 -36.65 15.96
C ILE A 469 -3.90 -37.62 16.32
N ILE A 470 -5.08 -37.41 15.76
CA ILE A 470 -6.24 -38.29 15.99
C ILE A 470 -5.99 -39.70 15.44
N ASP A 471 -5.43 -39.82 14.24
CA ASP A 471 -5.11 -41.12 13.63
C ASP A 471 -4.03 -41.87 14.43
N ASP A 472 -2.93 -41.19 14.75
CA ASP A 472 -1.79 -41.77 15.48
C ASP A 472 -2.18 -42.23 16.90
N LEU A 473 -3.06 -41.48 17.56
CA LEU A 473 -3.45 -41.75 18.94
C LEU A 473 -4.72 -42.58 19.07
N GLY A 474 -5.64 -42.50 18.10
CA GLY A 474 -6.94 -43.19 18.10
C GLY A 474 -6.79 -44.71 18.21
N ASP A 475 -5.87 -45.29 17.45
CA ASP A 475 -5.56 -46.73 17.52
C ASP A 475 -4.89 -47.14 18.85
N SER A 476 -4.27 -46.19 19.56
CA SER A 476 -3.54 -46.44 20.81
C SER A 476 -4.35 -46.17 22.08
N LEU A 477 -5.52 -45.54 21.95
CA LEU A 477 -6.41 -45.14 23.05
C LEU A 477 -7.72 -45.95 23.10
N LEU A 478 -8.00 -46.76 22.07
CA LEU A 478 -9.01 -47.82 22.04
C LEU A 478 -8.48 -49.12 22.67
#